data_AF-A0A4D6MV63-F1
#
_entry.id   AF-A0A4D6MV63-F1
#
_cell.length_a   1.000
_cell.length_b   1.000
_cell.length_c   1.000
_cell.angle_alpha   90.00
_cell.angle_beta   90.00
_cell.angle_gamma   90.00
#
_symmetry.space_group_name_H-M   'P 1'
#
loop_
_entity.id
_entity.type
_entity.pdbx_description
1 polymer ?
#
loop_
_entity_poly.entity_id
_entity_poly.type
_entity_poly.pdbx_seq_one_letter_code
_entity_poly.pdbx_strand_id
1 'polypeptide(L)'
;MCIRDRPRPGKGKDVKKIRAAILGSGDGAGSASGEKLPEAGLIELPEICVRKDISINLPDIVVNSIDNMELDHIVRTMVEFGSKALVLGRRVGSLYRREVKEAAELQGKVDKLAEEKAALEKEKEGWEAERKRLVSWKVRCLDSEEKLNKRIAELEEDYEDLKDKYDGAVGELDDLKNNVIQEHINGFEKGLRQAAFFYKDVDALDSRFDVDKDVVGGKLVGEDEEGREEVGNEAAEAKKDVDAPVEDDKAA
;
A
#
# COMPACT_ATOMS: atom_id res chain seq x y z
N MET A 1 1.22 -12.74 3.67
CA MET A 1 0.01 -12.42 2.87
C MET A 1 -1.10 -13.35 3.34
N CYS A 2 -1.98 -12.90 4.25
CA CYS A 2 -3.01 -13.74 4.85
C CYS A 2 -4.38 -13.15 4.53
N ILE A 3 -5.13 -13.83 3.65
CA ILE A 3 -6.50 -13.51 3.28
C ILE A 3 -7.40 -14.00 4.42
N ARG A 4 -8.11 -13.08 5.09
CA ARG A 4 -9.23 -13.41 5.97
C ARG A 4 -10.51 -12.92 5.31
N ASP A 5 -11.29 -13.85 4.81
CA ASP A 5 -12.66 -13.61 4.35
C ASP A 5 -13.55 -13.16 5.50
N ARG A 6 -14.36 -12.13 5.25
CA ARG A 6 -15.37 -11.60 6.19
C ARG A 6 -16.76 -11.84 5.59
N PRO A 7 -17.72 -12.41 6.33
CA PRO A 7 -19.05 -12.68 5.78
C PRO A 7 -19.85 -11.38 5.63
N ARG A 8 -20.48 -11.22 4.46
CA ARG A 8 -21.45 -10.15 4.15
C ARG A 8 -22.83 -10.49 4.72
N PRO A 9 -23.54 -9.55 5.37
CA PRO A 9 -24.98 -9.64 5.51
C PRO A 9 -25.70 -8.67 4.57
N GLY A 10 -26.44 -9.26 3.63
CA GLY A 10 -27.90 -9.12 3.52
C GLY A 10 -28.53 -7.72 3.45
N LYS A 11 -29.02 -7.41 2.24
CA LYS A 11 -29.92 -6.31 1.88
C LYS A 11 -31.29 -6.44 2.57
N GLY A 12 -31.71 -5.41 3.31
CA GLY A 12 -33.10 -5.23 3.79
C GLY A 12 -33.42 -3.73 3.78
N LYS A 13 -34.20 -3.25 2.82
CA LYS A 13 -35.67 -3.13 2.75
C LYS A 13 -36.19 -1.91 3.52
N ASP A 14 -36.71 -1.00 2.69
CA ASP A 14 -37.24 0.34 2.95
C ASP A 14 -38.22 0.43 4.12
N VAL A 15 -38.05 1.47 4.97
CA VAL A 15 -39.09 1.89 5.91
C VAL A 15 -39.12 3.42 5.98
N LYS A 16 -40.32 3.93 5.77
CA LYS A 16 -40.68 5.31 5.42
C LYS A 16 -40.25 6.35 6.45
N LYS A 17 -39.80 7.48 5.90
CA LYS A 17 -39.47 8.74 6.58
C LYS A 17 -40.76 9.53 6.82
N ILE A 18 -41.14 9.75 8.07
CA ILE A 18 -42.10 10.80 8.44
C ILE A 18 -41.28 11.98 8.97
N ARG A 19 -41.42 13.12 8.30
CA ARG A 19 -40.79 14.40 8.66
C ARG A 19 -41.94 15.34 9.04
N ALA A 20 -41.91 15.89 10.24
CA ALA A 20 -42.74 17.04 10.60
C ALA A 20 -41.82 18.20 10.94
N ALA A 21 -42.02 19.33 10.27
CA ALA A 21 -41.40 20.60 10.55
C ALA A 21 -42.24 21.32 11.62
N ILE A 22 -41.59 21.91 12.62
CA ILE A 22 -42.20 22.96 13.44
C ILE A 22 -41.29 24.18 13.28
N LEU A 23 -41.66 25.04 12.34
CA LEU A 23 -41.18 26.41 12.27
C LEU A 23 -42.20 27.29 12.99
N GLY A 24 -41.68 28.12 13.90
CA GLY A 24 -42.18 29.46 14.14
C GLY A 24 -43.37 29.60 15.08
N SER A 25 -43.11 30.14 16.27
CA SER A 25 -43.93 31.26 16.73
C SER A 25 -43.05 32.21 17.54
N GLY A 26 -42.68 33.31 16.88
CA GLY A 26 -42.35 34.54 17.57
C GLY A 26 -43.63 35.29 17.97
N ASP A 27 -43.36 36.41 18.63
CA ASP A 27 -44.22 37.55 18.90
C ASP A 27 -45.14 37.51 20.13
N GLY A 28 -44.80 38.43 21.05
CA GLY A 28 -45.58 38.78 22.21
C GLY A 28 -46.57 39.91 21.96
N ALA A 29 -47.50 40.03 22.89
CA ALA A 29 -48.30 41.21 23.22
C ALA A 29 -48.92 40.88 24.60
N GLY A 30 -48.53 41.55 25.69
CA GLY A 30 -49.10 42.83 26.09
C GLY A 30 -50.33 42.61 26.96
N SER A 31 -50.18 42.53 28.29
CA SER A 31 -51.31 42.54 29.24
C SER A 31 -51.27 43.78 30.12
N ALA A 32 -52.38 44.53 30.15
CA ALA A 32 -52.64 45.60 31.10
C ALA A 32 -54.14 45.73 31.40
N SER A 33 -54.41 46.15 32.64
CA SER A 33 -55.68 46.59 33.26
C SER A 33 -56.74 45.50 33.48
N GLY A 34 -57.44 45.39 34.60
CA GLY A 34 -57.61 46.27 35.75
C GLY A 34 -59.10 46.34 36.10
N GLU A 35 -59.42 46.06 37.37
CA GLU A 35 -60.64 46.41 38.14
C GLU A 35 -61.72 45.34 38.47
N LYS A 36 -61.66 44.97 39.77
CA LYS A 36 -62.69 44.93 40.83
C LYS A 36 -63.98 44.06 40.73
N LEU A 37 -64.00 43.09 41.66
CA LEU A 37 -65.11 42.44 42.41
C LEU A 37 -66.20 43.42 42.96
N PRO A 38 -67.31 42.96 43.59
CA PRO A 38 -68.11 41.72 43.45
C PRO A 38 -69.63 42.00 43.41
N GLU A 39 -70.44 41.12 42.81
CA GLU A 39 -71.87 41.06 43.15
C GLU A 39 -72.40 39.63 43.08
N ALA A 40 -73.33 39.34 43.98
CA ALA A 40 -73.59 38.03 44.55
C ALA A 40 -74.52 37.14 43.71
N GLY A 41 -74.46 35.84 44.01
CA GLY A 41 -75.59 34.93 43.86
C GLY A 41 -75.55 34.09 42.60
N LEU A 42 -74.74 33.04 42.63
CA LEU A 42 -74.98 31.67 42.17
C LEU A 42 -73.61 30.98 42.27
N ILE A 43 -73.56 29.79 42.86
CA ILE A 43 -72.29 29.07 43.05
C ILE A 43 -71.73 28.78 41.65
N GLU A 44 -70.70 29.54 41.30
CA GLU A 44 -69.93 29.42 40.07
C GLU A 44 -69.43 27.96 40.00
N LEU A 45 -69.83 27.23 38.95
CA LEU A 45 -69.30 25.88 38.70
C LEU A 45 -67.77 25.99 38.75
N PRO A 46 -67.07 25.25 39.63
CA PRO A 46 -65.62 25.29 39.64
C PRO A 46 -65.14 24.86 38.26
N GLU A 47 -64.50 25.78 37.53
CA GLU A 47 -63.83 25.46 36.28
C GLU A 47 -62.66 24.54 36.63
N ILE A 48 -62.91 23.22 36.65
CA ILE A 48 -61.95 22.19 37.03
C ILE A 48 -60.93 22.04 35.90
N CYS A 49 -60.04 23.02 35.78
CA CYS A 49 -59.01 23.05 34.75
C CYS A 49 -57.84 22.16 35.20
N VAL A 50 -57.84 20.89 34.78
CA VAL A 50 -56.77 19.94 35.12
C VAL A 50 -55.43 20.37 34.48
N ARG A 51 -55.46 21.05 33.32
CA ARG A 51 -54.36 21.84 32.71
C ARG A 51 -54.93 22.90 31.77
N LYS A 52 -54.28 24.07 31.68
CA LYS A 52 -54.74 25.23 30.89
C LYS A 52 -54.70 25.04 29.36
N ASP A 53 -54.01 24.01 28.88
CA ASP A 53 -53.74 23.72 27.46
C ASP A 53 -54.63 22.61 26.87
N ILE A 54 -55.51 22.01 27.68
CA ILE A 54 -56.37 20.90 27.24
C ILE A 54 -57.83 21.26 27.49
N SER A 55 -58.56 21.56 26.42
CA SER A 55 -60.02 21.72 26.46
C SER A 55 -60.68 20.38 26.12
N ILE A 56 -61.57 19.90 27.01
CA ILE A 56 -62.41 18.73 26.77
C ILE A 56 -63.85 19.22 26.75
N ASN A 57 -64.47 19.18 25.57
CA ASN A 57 -65.89 19.51 25.43
C ASN A 57 -66.73 18.28 25.82
N LEU A 58 -67.65 18.44 26.77
CA LEU A 58 -68.65 17.43 27.12
C LEU A 58 -69.97 17.78 26.43
N PRO A 59 -70.69 16.80 25.85
CA PRO A 59 -72.01 17.04 25.28
C PRO A 59 -73.06 17.28 26.37
N ASP A 60 -74.04 18.16 26.11
CA ASP A 60 -75.10 18.57 27.06
C ASP A 60 -75.87 17.39 27.67
N ILE A 61 -76.02 16.28 26.93
CA ILE A 61 -76.67 15.06 27.40
C ILE A 61 -75.91 14.44 28.59
N VAL A 62 -74.57 14.47 28.56
CA VAL A 62 -73.72 13.94 29.64
C VAL A 62 -73.72 14.90 30.83
N VAL A 63 -73.70 16.22 30.58
CA VAL A 63 -73.78 17.25 31.63
C VAL A 63 -75.10 17.12 32.38
N ASN A 64 -76.24 17.12 31.67
CA ASN A 64 -77.57 16.94 32.25
C ASN A 64 -77.71 15.60 32.98
N SER A 65 -77.01 14.55 32.55
CA SER A 65 -77.03 13.26 33.24
C SER A 65 -76.26 13.29 34.56
N ILE A 66 -75.22 14.12 34.70
CA ILE A 66 -74.44 14.25 35.94
C ILE A 66 -75.23 15.04 36.98
N ASP A 67 -75.92 16.11 36.57
CA ASP A 67 -76.68 16.99 37.46
C ASP A 67 -77.87 16.29 38.15
N ASN A 68 -78.37 15.19 37.57
CA ASN A 68 -79.47 14.39 38.12
C ASN A 68 -79.00 13.18 38.97
N MET A 69 -77.69 12.98 39.14
CA MET A 69 -77.15 11.89 39.98
C MET A 69 -77.10 12.29 41.46
N GLU A 70 -77.29 11.33 42.35
CA GLU A 70 -77.08 11.54 43.79
C GLU A 70 -75.61 11.91 44.08
N LEU A 71 -75.38 12.88 44.97
CA LEU A 71 -74.06 13.42 45.27
C LEU A 71 -73.03 12.34 45.64
N ASP A 72 -73.45 11.35 46.44
CA ASP A 72 -72.61 10.21 46.85
C ASP A 72 -72.17 9.33 45.67
N HIS A 73 -72.97 9.28 44.60
CA HIS A 73 -72.64 8.54 43.40
C HIS A 73 -71.63 9.30 42.53
N ILE A 74 -71.78 10.62 42.40
CA ILE A 74 -70.84 11.50 41.68
C ILE A 74 -69.45 11.48 42.34
N VAL A 75 -69.39 11.66 43.67
CA VAL A 75 -68.11 11.62 44.41
C VAL A 75 -67.40 10.28 44.19
N ARG A 76 -68.15 9.18 44.20
CA ARG A 76 -67.63 7.82 43.97
C ARG A 76 -67.04 7.65 42.57
N THR A 77 -67.75 8.08 41.53
CA THR A 77 -67.28 7.98 40.13
C THR A 77 -66.09 8.88 39.87
N MET A 78 -66.04 10.08 40.46
CA MET A 78 -64.88 10.98 40.37
C MET A 78 -63.64 10.38 41.04
N VAL A 79 -63.78 9.79 42.23
CA VAL A 79 -62.67 9.10 42.92
C VAL A 79 -62.19 7.89 42.11
N GLU A 80 -63.10 7.11 41.53
CA GLU A 80 -62.77 5.97 40.67
C GLU A 80 -62.05 6.43 39.40
N PHE A 81 -62.55 7.46 38.73
CA PHE A 81 -61.94 8.06 37.55
C PHE A 81 -60.56 8.64 37.86
N GLY A 82 -60.42 9.39 38.94
CA GLY A 82 -59.14 9.94 39.42
C GLY A 82 -58.12 8.85 39.74
N SER A 83 -58.57 7.76 40.37
CA SER A 83 -57.72 6.59 40.65
C SER A 83 -57.21 5.92 39.37
N LYS A 84 -58.10 5.72 38.37
CA LYS A 84 -57.74 5.16 37.06
C LYS A 84 -56.82 6.09 36.28
N ALA A 85 -57.11 7.39 36.26
CA ALA A 85 -56.29 8.41 35.60
C ALA A 85 -54.89 8.48 36.21
N LEU A 86 -54.78 8.37 37.53
CA LEU A 86 -53.49 8.33 38.23
C LEU A 86 -52.68 7.08 37.87
N VAL A 87 -53.30 5.90 37.77
CA VAL A 87 -52.63 4.67 37.32
C VAL A 87 -52.13 4.80 35.87
N LEU A 88 -52.97 5.34 34.97
CA LEU A 88 -52.59 5.58 33.58
C LEU A 88 -51.45 6.61 33.48
N GLY A 89 -51.53 7.71 34.22
CA GLY A 89 -50.49 8.74 34.27
C GLY A 89 -49.15 8.17 34.74
N ARG A 90 -49.14 7.29 35.75
CA ARG A 90 -47.92 6.59 36.18
C ARG A 90 -47.34 5.69 35.10
N ARG A 91 -48.19 4.94 34.38
CA ARG A 91 -47.76 4.06 33.28
C ARG A 91 -47.16 4.86 32.13
N VAL A 92 -47.86 5.88 31.66
CA VAL A 92 -47.40 6.77 30.57
C VAL A 92 -46.10 7.47 30.98
N GLY A 93 -46.02 8.01 32.20
CA GLY A 93 -44.80 8.63 32.71
C GLY A 93 -43.61 7.66 32.78
N SER A 94 -43.84 6.38 33.05
CA SER A 94 -42.79 5.36 33.02
C SER A 94 -42.33 5.01 31.60
N LEU A 95 -43.25 4.98 30.63
CA LEU A 95 -42.91 4.75 29.23
C LEU A 95 -42.05 5.89 28.70
N TYR A 96 -42.51 7.14 28.89
CA TYR A 96 -41.78 8.32 28.45
C TYR A 96 -40.36 8.38 29.03
N ARG A 97 -40.18 8.12 30.32
CA ARG A 97 -38.83 8.07 30.93
C ARG A 97 -37.93 7.01 30.29
N ARG A 98 -38.47 5.85 29.91
CA ARG A 98 -37.70 4.81 29.24
C ARG A 98 -37.28 5.26 27.84
N GLU A 99 -38.22 5.78 27.06
CA GLU A 99 -37.97 6.27 25.70
C GLU A 99 -36.97 7.43 25.69
N VAL A 100 -37.06 8.37 26.64
CA VAL A 100 -36.08 9.46 26.79
C VAL A 100 -34.69 8.92 27.13
N LYS A 101 -34.59 7.90 28.00
CA LYS A 101 -33.31 7.27 28.33
C LYS A 101 -32.72 6.56 27.11
N GLU A 102 -33.52 5.80 26.38
CA GLU A 102 -33.09 5.12 25.15
C GLU A 102 -32.68 6.13 24.07
N ALA A 103 -33.41 7.23 23.90
CA ALA A 103 -33.06 8.29 22.97
C ALA A 103 -31.71 8.95 23.31
N ALA A 104 -31.42 9.18 24.61
CA ALA A 104 -30.13 9.69 25.05
C ALA A 104 -28.99 8.71 24.78
N GLU A 105 -29.20 7.40 25.00
CA GLU A 105 -28.21 6.37 24.66
C GLU A 105 -27.97 6.26 23.15
N LEU A 106 -29.03 6.39 22.33
CA LEU A 106 -28.92 6.42 20.87
C LEU A 106 -28.19 7.67 20.39
N GLN A 107 -28.42 8.83 21.02
CA GLN A 107 -27.72 10.06 20.67
C GLN A 107 -26.20 9.90 20.84
N GLY A 108 -25.74 9.31 21.94
CA GLY A 108 -24.31 9.04 22.14
C GLY A 108 -23.71 8.10 21.06
N LYS A 109 -24.49 7.16 20.54
CA LYS A 109 -24.05 6.31 19.40
C LYS A 109 -23.99 7.09 18.10
N VAL A 110 -24.92 8.02 17.87
CA VAL A 110 -24.90 8.90 16.68
C VAL A 110 -23.68 9.80 16.70
N ASP A 111 -23.35 10.38 17.84
CA ASP A 111 -22.18 11.25 17.99
C ASP A 111 -20.88 10.45 17.75
N LYS A 112 -20.77 9.25 18.33
CA LYS A 112 -19.63 8.35 18.07
C LYS A 112 -19.50 7.96 16.59
N LEU A 113 -20.62 7.66 15.92
CA LEU A 113 -20.61 7.35 14.48
C LEU A 113 -20.22 8.57 13.63
N ALA A 114 -20.57 9.78 14.06
CA ALA A 114 -20.16 11.00 13.39
C ALA A 114 -18.63 11.20 13.46
N GLU A 115 -18.01 10.93 14.62
CA GLU A 115 -16.56 10.96 14.79
C GLU A 115 -15.86 9.90 13.93
N GLU A 116 -16.33 8.64 13.97
CA GLU A 116 -15.77 7.55 13.15
C GLU A 116 -15.88 7.85 11.66
N LYS A 117 -17.01 8.42 11.21
CA LYS A 117 -17.19 8.84 9.82
C LYS A 117 -16.18 9.92 9.42
N ALA A 118 -15.96 10.92 10.27
CA ALA A 118 -14.99 11.97 10.01
C ALA A 118 -13.54 11.44 9.95
N ALA A 119 -13.21 10.45 10.80
CA ALA A 119 -11.91 9.79 10.75
C ALA A 119 -11.71 9.00 9.44
N LEU A 120 -12.72 8.24 9.02
CA LEU A 120 -12.68 7.48 7.75
C LEU A 120 -12.60 8.39 6.51
N GLU A 121 -13.24 9.55 6.55
CA GLU A 121 -13.17 10.53 5.45
C GLU A 121 -11.75 11.10 5.30
N LYS A 122 -11.09 11.44 6.41
CA LYS A 122 -9.67 11.85 6.40
C LYS A 122 -8.73 10.74 5.91
N GLU A 123 -8.98 9.50 6.33
CA GLU A 123 -8.17 8.36 5.87
C GLU A 123 -8.33 8.15 4.37
N LYS A 124 -9.56 8.24 3.85
CA LYS A 124 -9.84 8.16 2.42
C LYS A 124 -9.11 9.24 1.63
N GLU A 125 -9.10 10.49 2.11
CA GLU A 125 -8.34 11.58 1.49
C GLU A 125 -6.83 11.27 1.47
N GLY A 126 -6.30 10.71 2.56
CA GLY A 126 -4.91 10.27 2.64
C GLY A 126 -4.57 9.18 1.62
N TRP A 127 -5.42 8.16 1.49
CA TRP A 127 -5.26 7.11 0.48
C TRP A 127 -5.35 7.64 -0.95
N GLU A 128 -6.23 8.62 -1.21
CA GLU A 128 -6.32 9.26 -2.53
C GLU A 128 -5.07 10.10 -2.86
N ALA A 129 -4.49 10.78 -1.87
CA ALA A 129 -3.24 11.52 -2.02
C ALA A 129 -2.06 10.58 -2.35
N GLU A 130 -1.93 9.47 -1.61
CA GLU A 130 -0.88 8.49 -1.85
C GLU A 130 -1.07 7.79 -3.21
N ARG A 131 -2.31 7.48 -3.61
CA ARG A 131 -2.61 6.95 -4.95
C ARG A 131 -2.12 7.90 -6.05
N LYS A 132 -2.38 9.21 -5.92
CA LYS A 132 -1.88 10.21 -6.89
C LYS A 132 -0.36 10.26 -6.92
N ARG A 133 0.29 10.20 -5.75
CA ARG A 133 1.75 10.16 -5.63
C ARG A 133 2.33 8.93 -6.32
N LEU A 134 1.75 7.75 -6.11
CA LEU A 134 2.16 6.50 -6.74
C LEU A 134 2.01 6.53 -8.27
N VAL A 135 0.91 7.10 -8.78
CA VAL A 135 0.72 7.29 -10.23
C VAL A 135 1.83 8.18 -10.81
N SER A 136 2.13 9.30 -10.14
CA SER A 136 3.25 10.17 -10.56
C SER A 136 4.60 9.47 -10.50
N TRP A 137 4.85 8.69 -9.44
CA TRP A 137 6.08 7.91 -9.29
C TRP A 137 6.23 6.87 -10.41
N LYS A 138 5.15 6.15 -10.75
CA LYS A 138 5.14 5.16 -11.84
C LYS A 138 5.57 5.78 -13.17
N VAL A 139 5.06 6.97 -13.50
CA VAL A 139 5.45 7.67 -14.73
C VAL A 139 6.94 8.00 -14.73
N ARG A 140 7.49 8.51 -13.62
CA ARG A 140 8.94 8.80 -13.52
C ARG A 140 9.81 7.55 -13.64
N CYS A 141 9.37 6.43 -13.08
CA CYS A 141 10.08 5.15 -13.23
C CYS A 141 10.13 4.71 -14.70
N LEU A 142 9.00 4.77 -15.41
CA LEU A 142 8.94 4.40 -16.82
C LEU A 142 9.81 5.33 -17.69
N ASP A 143 9.80 6.64 -17.45
CA ASP A 143 10.68 7.60 -18.14
C ASP A 143 12.17 7.32 -17.87
N SER A 144 12.51 6.92 -16.64
CA SER A 144 13.89 6.55 -16.29
C SER A 144 14.31 5.23 -16.93
N GLU A 145 13.41 4.26 -16.98
CA GLU A 145 13.61 2.96 -17.63
C GLU A 145 13.86 3.14 -19.13
N GLU A 146 13.05 3.96 -19.81
CA GLU A 146 13.23 4.27 -21.23
C GLU A 146 14.60 4.94 -21.50
N LYS A 147 15.01 5.89 -20.65
CA LYS A 147 16.32 6.54 -20.74
C LYS A 147 17.48 5.57 -20.54
N LEU A 148 17.36 4.64 -19.59
CA LEU A 148 18.38 3.63 -19.36
C LEU A 148 18.47 2.65 -20.52
N ASN A 149 17.33 2.20 -21.06
CA ASN A 149 17.30 1.33 -22.23
C ASN A 149 17.96 1.96 -23.45
N LYS A 150 17.75 3.27 -23.67
CA LYS A 150 18.45 4.01 -24.74
C LYS A 150 19.97 4.00 -24.55
N ARG A 151 20.44 4.25 -23.31
CA ARG A 151 21.88 4.23 -22.99
C ARG A 151 22.50 2.84 -23.12
N ILE A 152 21.74 1.79 -22.80
CA ILE A 152 22.16 0.41 -23.00
C ILE A 152 22.39 0.15 -24.48
N ALA A 153 21.43 0.50 -25.35
CA ALA A 153 21.58 0.33 -26.80
C ALA A 153 22.78 1.11 -27.37
N GLU A 154 23.01 2.35 -26.93
CA GLU A 154 24.19 3.15 -27.32
C GLU A 154 25.50 2.45 -26.91
N LEU A 155 25.57 1.91 -25.69
CA LEU A 155 26.76 1.18 -25.20
C LEU A 155 26.97 -0.17 -25.90
N GLU A 156 25.91 -0.86 -26.29
CA GLU A 156 25.99 -2.10 -27.07
C GLU A 156 26.57 -1.82 -28.46
N GLU A 157 26.15 -0.73 -29.12
CA GLU A 157 26.72 -0.29 -30.40
C GLU A 157 28.20 0.05 -30.25
N ASP A 158 28.58 0.86 -29.26
CA ASP A 158 29.98 1.21 -28.97
C ASP A 158 30.85 -0.03 -28.71
N TYR A 159 30.29 -1.06 -28.05
CA TYR A 159 31.00 -2.29 -27.75
C TYR A 159 31.25 -3.14 -28.99
N GLU A 160 30.26 -3.31 -29.87
CA GLU A 160 30.47 -4.04 -31.13
C GLU A 160 31.45 -3.29 -32.05
N ASP A 161 31.35 -1.96 -32.13
CA ASP A 161 32.31 -1.11 -32.84
C ASP A 161 33.75 -1.27 -32.33
N LEU A 162 33.92 -1.43 -31.01
CA LEU A 162 35.23 -1.64 -30.40
C LEU A 162 35.76 -3.05 -30.66
N LYS A 163 34.88 -4.06 -30.63
CA LYS A 163 35.22 -5.44 -30.92
C LYS A 163 35.65 -5.64 -32.37
N ASP A 164 34.96 -5.03 -33.32
CA ASP A 164 35.35 -5.05 -34.73
C ASP A 164 36.74 -4.42 -34.95
N LYS A 165 37.05 -3.32 -34.25
CA LYS A 165 38.39 -2.70 -34.27
C LYS A 165 39.45 -3.61 -33.67
N TYR A 166 39.14 -4.30 -32.57
CA TYR A 166 40.05 -5.25 -31.93
C TYR A 166 40.35 -6.43 -32.87
N ASP A 167 39.32 -7.05 -33.45
CA ASP A 167 39.47 -8.18 -34.37
C ASP A 167 40.27 -7.78 -35.63
N GLY A 168 40.04 -6.57 -36.15
CA GLY A 168 40.83 -6.00 -37.24
C GLY A 168 42.32 -5.84 -36.88
N ALA A 169 42.62 -5.24 -35.72
CA ALA A 169 43.99 -5.05 -35.26
C ALA A 169 44.71 -6.39 -34.96
N VAL A 170 43.99 -7.39 -34.47
CA VAL A 170 44.51 -8.75 -34.27
C VAL A 170 44.87 -9.39 -35.61
N GLY A 171 44.02 -9.23 -36.63
CA GLY A 171 44.31 -9.70 -37.99
C GLY A 171 45.57 -9.06 -38.58
N GLU A 172 45.70 -7.73 -38.48
CA GLU A 172 46.89 -7.01 -38.94
C GLU A 172 48.17 -7.47 -38.21
N LEU A 173 48.06 -7.77 -36.92
CA LEU A 173 49.19 -8.27 -36.13
C LEU A 173 49.63 -9.67 -36.60
N ASP A 174 48.69 -10.55 -36.95
CA ASP A 174 49.00 -11.88 -37.47
C ASP A 174 49.67 -11.79 -38.86
N ASP A 175 49.14 -10.94 -39.74
CA ASP A 175 49.75 -10.67 -41.06
C ASP A 175 51.18 -10.14 -40.90
N LEU A 176 51.40 -9.18 -39.99
CA LEU A 176 52.72 -8.64 -39.70
C LEU A 176 53.66 -9.73 -39.16
N LYS A 177 53.20 -10.55 -38.21
CA LYS A 177 53.97 -11.66 -37.66
C LYS A 177 54.38 -12.64 -38.77
N ASN A 178 53.48 -12.97 -39.68
CA ASN A 178 53.77 -13.86 -40.82
C ASN A 178 54.80 -13.24 -41.77
N ASN A 179 54.68 -11.94 -42.08
CA ASN A 179 55.66 -11.23 -42.91
C ASN A 179 57.06 -11.23 -42.28
N VAL A 180 57.16 -10.93 -40.98
CA VAL A 180 58.43 -10.94 -40.24
C VAL A 180 59.07 -12.33 -40.29
N ILE A 181 58.30 -13.39 -40.01
CA ILE A 181 58.79 -14.77 -40.09
C ILE A 181 59.32 -15.08 -41.50
N GLN A 182 58.59 -14.71 -42.55
CA GLN A 182 59.02 -14.96 -43.94
C GLN A 182 60.29 -14.19 -44.32
N GLU A 183 60.42 -12.92 -43.93
CA GLU A 183 61.64 -12.14 -44.16
C GLU A 183 62.84 -12.76 -43.46
N HIS A 184 62.67 -13.22 -42.21
CA HIS A 184 63.71 -13.91 -41.47
C HIS A 184 64.14 -15.23 -42.14
N ILE A 185 63.17 -16.07 -42.57
CA ILE A 185 63.46 -17.31 -43.29
C ILE A 185 64.25 -17.01 -44.58
N ASN A 186 63.78 -16.08 -45.40
CA ASN A 186 64.44 -15.72 -46.65
C ASN A 186 65.84 -15.11 -46.42
N GLY A 187 65.99 -14.27 -45.40
CA GLY A 187 67.27 -13.69 -45.00
C GLY A 187 68.28 -14.76 -44.56
N PHE A 188 67.82 -15.73 -43.77
CA PHE A 188 68.63 -16.86 -43.32
C PHE A 188 69.08 -17.74 -44.50
N GLU A 189 68.15 -18.15 -45.37
CA GLU A 189 68.50 -18.92 -46.57
C GLU A 189 69.49 -18.18 -47.47
N LYS A 190 69.35 -16.86 -47.60
CA LYS A 190 70.29 -16.04 -48.35
C LYS A 190 71.69 -16.09 -47.74
N GLY A 191 71.80 -16.06 -46.40
CA GLY A 191 73.05 -16.24 -45.67
C GLY A 191 73.68 -17.62 -45.91
N LEU A 192 72.89 -18.69 -45.85
CA LEU A 192 73.35 -20.06 -46.15
C LEU A 192 73.91 -20.18 -47.58
N ARG A 193 73.21 -19.62 -48.57
CA ARG A 193 73.68 -19.59 -49.97
C ARG A 193 75.01 -18.85 -50.10
N GLN A 194 75.23 -17.76 -49.35
CA GLN A 194 76.50 -17.05 -49.34
C GLN A 194 77.62 -17.90 -48.69
N ALA A 195 77.35 -18.57 -47.57
CA ALA A 195 78.32 -19.42 -46.89
C ALA A 195 78.78 -20.59 -47.78
N ALA A 196 77.85 -21.31 -48.41
CA ALA A 196 78.15 -22.40 -49.33
C ALA A 196 79.01 -21.95 -50.53
N PHE A 197 78.82 -20.72 -51.01
CA PHE A 197 79.65 -20.16 -52.08
C PHE A 197 81.10 -19.92 -51.65
N PHE A 198 81.32 -19.37 -50.44
CA PHE A 198 82.66 -19.09 -49.93
C PHE A 198 83.40 -20.35 -49.44
N TYR A 199 82.68 -21.34 -48.91
CA TYR A 199 83.23 -22.57 -48.35
C TYR A 199 82.78 -23.78 -49.19
N LYS A 200 83.61 -24.18 -50.16
CA LYS A 200 83.29 -25.21 -51.17
C LYS A 200 82.96 -26.61 -50.62
N ASP A 201 83.30 -26.88 -49.36
CA ASP A 201 83.05 -28.16 -48.69
C ASP A 201 81.78 -28.13 -47.81
N VAL A 202 81.02 -27.02 -47.85
CA VAL A 202 79.83 -26.79 -47.02
C VAL A 202 78.61 -26.72 -47.93
N ASP A 203 77.72 -27.70 -47.84
CA ASP A 203 76.44 -27.70 -48.56
C ASP A 203 75.41 -26.83 -47.81
N ALA A 204 74.62 -26.05 -48.54
CA ALA A 204 73.54 -25.24 -47.99
C ALA A 204 72.37 -26.09 -47.45
N LEU A 205 72.28 -27.36 -47.88
CA LEU A 205 71.34 -28.35 -47.36
C LEU A 205 72.03 -29.33 -46.38
N ASP A 206 73.21 -28.99 -45.88
CA ASP A 206 73.91 -29.83 -44.90
C ASP A 206 73.13 -29.88 -43.59
N SER A 207 72.75 -31.09 -43.16
CA SER A 207 72.07 -31.37 -41.90
C SER A 207 72.78 -30.85 -40.64
N ARG A 208 74.04 -30.41 -40.74
CA ARG A 208 74.77 -29.71 -39.67
C ARG A 208 74.24 -28.29 -39.40
N PHE A 209 73.47 -27.71 -40.32
CA PHE A 209 72.75 -26.44 -40.10
C PHE A 209 71.27 -26.75 -39.86
N ASP A 210 70.90 -26.83 -38.60
CA ASP A 210 69.54 -27.08 -38.15
C ASP A 210 69.15 -25.96 -37.18
N VAL A 211 68.07 -25.23 -37.50
CA VAL A 211 67.61 -24.08 -36.71
C VAL A 211 66.95 -24.50 -35.40
N ASP A 212 66.52 -25.76 -35.29
CA ASP A 212 65.90 -26.31 -34.08
C ASP A 212 66.95 -26.91 -33.12
N LYS A 213 68.25 -26.73 -33.42
CA LYS A 213 69.36 -27.18 -32.59
C LYS A 213 70.28 -26.04 -32.22
N ASP A 214 70.73 -26.03 -30.96
CA ASP A 214 71.74 -25.09 -30.45
C ASP A 214 73.09 -25.77 -30.22
N VAL A 215 74.17 -24.98 -30.15
CA VAL A 215 75.54 -25.45 -29.88
C VAL A 215 75.88 -25.30 -28.41
N VAL A 216 75.68 -26.36 -27.64
CA VAL A 216 76.04 -26.42 -26.22
C VAL A 216 77.28 -27.29 -26.05
N GLY A 217 78.35 -26.73 -25.46
CA GLY A 217 79.60 -27.47 -25.21
C GLY A 217 80.29 -28.02 -26.46
N GLY A 218 80.07 -27.40 -27.62
CA GLY A 218 80.66 -27.83 -28.90
C GLY A 218 79.92 -28.98 -29.61
N LYS A 219 78.70 -29.34 -29.16
CA LYS A 219 77.82 -30.30 -29.82
C LYS A 219 76.48 -29.63 -30.18
N LEU A 220 75.86 -30.10 -31.27
CA LEU A 220 74.49 -29.71 -31.64
C LEU A 220 73.48 -30.52 -30.82
N VAL A 221 72.61 -29.84 -30.09
CA VAL A 221 71.57 -30.42 -29.22
C VAL A 221 70.23 -29.79 -29.59
N GLY A 222 69.16 -30.58 -29.66
CA GLY A 222 67.81 -30.08 -29.97
C GLY A 222 67.18 -29.40 -28.76
N GLU A 223 66.34 -28.38 -29.01
CA GLU A 223 65.70 -27.58 -27.95
C GLU A 223 64.82 -28.42 -26.99
N ASP A 224 64.25 -29.55 -27.44
CA ASP A 224 63.40 -30.43 -26.63
C ASP A 224 64.17 -31.49 -25.80
N GLU A 225 65.49 -31.63 -25.99
CA GLU A 225 66.28 -32.66 -25.26
C GLU A 225 66.81 -32.16 -23.90
N GLU A 226 66.67 -30.88 -23.57
CA GLU A 226 67.14 -30.29 -22.31
C GLU A 226 66.05 -30.28 -21.22
N GLY A 227 65.52 -31.46 -20.87
CA GLY A 227 64.42 -31.50 -19.88
C GLY A 227 63.97 -32.85 -19.32
N ARG A 228 64.78 -33.91 -19.33
CA ARG A 228 64.41 -35.17 -18.67
C ARG A 228 65.55 -35.75 -17.83
N GLU A 229 65.77 -35.17 -16.66
CA GLU A 229 66.52 -35.80 -15.57
C GLU A 229 65.54 -36.12 -14.42
N GLU A 230 65.25 -37.40 -14.21
CA GLU A 230 64.60 -37.91 -12.99
C GLU A 230 65.63 -37.94 -11.84
N VAL A 231 65.37 -37.24 -10.74
CA VAL A 231 65.85 -37.66 -9.40
C VAL A 231 64.83 -37.26 -8.34
N GLY A 232 64.26 -38.25 -7.64
CA GLY A 232 63.45 -38.05 -6.44
C GLY A 232 64.28 -37.94 -5.16
N ASN A 233 63.84 -37.13 -4.19
CA ASN A 233 63.23 -37.58 -2.93
C ASN A 233 62.98 -36.41 -1.94
N GLU A 234 61.73 -36.32 -1.49
CA GLU A 234 61.24 -36.21 -0.09
C GLU A 234 61.96 -35.31 0.96
N ALA A 235 61.27 -34.28 1.48
CA ALA A 235 60.69 -34.27 2.85
C ALA A 235 60.27 -32.87 3.38
N ALA A 236 59.06 -32.87 3.97
CA ALA A 236 58.61 -32.21 5.22
C ALA A 236 58.22 -30.70 5.32
N GLU A 237 56.91 -30.54 5.56
CA GLU A 237 56.18 -29.66 6.50
C GLU A 237 56.17 -28.12 6.38
N ALA A 238 54.98 -27.55 6.16
CA ALA A 238 54.19 -26.88 7.21
C ALA A 238 52.78 -26.49 6.73
N LYS A 239 51.78 -26.75 7.57
CA LYS A 239 50.34 -26.49 7.37
C LYS A 239 50.02 -24.98 7.36
N LYS A 240 48.94 -24.61 6.65
CA LYS A 240 47.80 -23.86 7.24
C LYS A 240 46.56 -23.91 6.36
N ASP A 241 45.49 -24.41 6.97
CA ASP A 241 44.10 -24.43 6.52
C ASP A 241 43.53 -23.01 6.32
N VAL A 242 42.54 -22.84 5.44
CA VAL A 242 41.15 -22.43 5.76
C VAL A 242 40.30 -22.42 4.47
N ASP A 243 39.44 -23.44 4.32
CA ASP A 243 38.07 -23.37 3.78
C ASP A 243 37.16 -22.91 4.94
N ALA A 244 36.03 -22.18 4.85
CA ALA A 244 35.09 -21.68 3.82
C ALA A 244 34.17 -20.63 4.57
N PRO A 245 32.88 -20.38 4.25
CA PRO A 245 32.10 -20.19 2.99
C PRO A 245 31.43 -18.78 2.97
N VAL A 246 30.46 -18.44 2.11
CA VAL A 246 29.00 -18.51 2.40
C VAL A 246 28.21 -18.25 1.10
N GLU A 247 27.28 -19.15 0.80
CA GLU A 247 26.12 -18.93 -0.06
C GLU A 247 25.10 -18.02 0.62
N ASP A 248 24.41 -17.16 -0.13
CA ASP A 248 23.08 -16.70 0.29
C ASP A 248 22.15 -16.69 -0.93
N ASP A 249 21.36 -17.76 -1.03
CA ASP A 249 20.18 -17.86 -1.87
C ASP A 249 18.93 -17.73 -0.97
N LYS A 250 18.24 -16.60 -1.10
CA LYS A 250 16.78 -16.41 -1.13
C LYS A 250 15.86 -17.30 -0.25
N ALA A 251 15.21 -16.66 0.74
CA ALA A 251 13.74 -16.75 0.97
C ALA A 251 13.26 -15.93 2.20
N ALA A 252 12.45 -14.90 1.96
CA ALA A 252 11.21 -14.54 2.70
C ALA A 252 10.73 -13.13 2.30
#